data_AF-A0A0X3Y5Y5-F1
#
_entry.id   AF-A0A0X3Y5Y5-F1
#
_cell.length_a   1.000
_cell.length_b   1.000
_cell.length_c   1.000
_cell.angle_alpha   90.00
_cell.angle_beta   90.00
_cell.angle_gamma   90.00
#
_symmetry.space_group_name_H-M   'P 1'
#
loop_
_entity.id
_entity.type
_entity.pdbx_description
1 polymer ?
#
loop_
_entity_poly.entity_id
_entity_poly.type
_entity_poly.pdbx_seq_one_letter_code
_entity_poly.pdbx_strand_id
1 'polypeptide(L)'
;MNPSTAQFLLAAKQAEIKALLQLSANCQLVTSISELVHQLQRERGISNIFLASGCELFARQRQQQLQHSITAEQQLRAELEQHYLHAAQPCSSSRLLSDICLALQGMDHLAELREQIHQQKITPLQATEAYSRLIAAWLAVVLESADLACDASITRVLVALFNLLQTKEYAGQERAWGAMGFASGQVSTELAERLLLLQQAQQHSAAVFLEFASTAQQQQWQLLEASSAAKQLQQLRTMLQQLPGTTMLVPAVSDLWYQFATDRMDAMHQLMALLTADLQQLTAATVTAAQQQLQQHRHKLTELTALPGSSGLTLLIDPSMPGLYGASVLPQTTNEHSIKAPSRSFYQLLSEQAQHICQMHTELTDVRRAIGEQKLTNRAKLLLMQYKKLTEEQAYRQLQQSAMQQQCKIADVAAAVVNALHKAKEQNE
;
A
#
# COMPACT_ATOMS: atom_id res chain seq x y z
N MET A 1 -20.36 -38.47 16.91
CA MET A 1 -19.47 -37.54 16.18
C MET A 1 -18.04 -38.07 16.28
N ASN A 2 -17.24 -38.05 15.22
CA ASN A 2 -15.82 -38.44 15.32
C ASN A 2 -15.06 -37.30 16.03
N PRO A 3 -14.42 -37.53 17.19
CA PRO A 3 -13.76 -36.48 17.97
C PRO A 3 -12.66 -35.76 17.19
N SER A 4 -12.02 -36.45 16.23
CA SER A 4 -10.99 -35.86 15.37
C SER A 4 -11.56 -34.76 14.46
N THR A 5 -12.76 -34.93 13.89
CA THR A 5 -13.34 -33.96 12.96
C THR A 5 -13.67 -32.63 13.64
N ALA A 6 -14.15 -32.67 14.88
CA ALA A 6 -14.37 -31.45 15.67
C ALA A 6 -13.06 -30.78 16.09
N GLN A 7 -12.02 -31.57 16.42
CA GLN A 7 -10.70 -31.02 16.69
C GLN A 7 -10.13 -30.29 15.47
N PHE A 8 -10.33 -30.82 14.24
CA PHE A 8 -9.91 -30.14 13.02
C PHE A 8 -10.66 -28.81 12.78
N LEU A 9 -11.96 -28.74 13.06
CA LEU A 9 -12.73 -27.49 12.97
C LEU A 9 -12.19 -26.42 13.94
N LEU A 10 -11.91 -26.82 15.18
CA LEU A 10 -11.33 -25.91 16.18
C LEU A 10 -9.90 -25.50 15.82
N ALA A 11 -9.09 -26.43 15.32
CA ALA A 11 -7.72 -26.17 14.88
C ALA A 11 -7.69 -25.20 13.68
N ALA A 12 -8.62 -25.33 12.73
CA ALA A 12 -8.77 -24.40 11.61
C ALA A 12 -9.06 -22.96 12.10
N LYS A 13 -9.99 -22.81 13.05
CA LYS A 13 -10.27 -21.49 13.66
C LYS A 13 -9.10 -20.94 14.47
N GLN A 14 -8.33 -21.79 15.15
CA GLN A 14 -7.11 -21.36 15.84
C GLN A 14 -6.03 -20.88 14.85
N ALA A 15 -5.88 -21.56 13.71
CA ALA A 15 -4.97 -21.15 12.65
C ALA A 15 -5.38 -19.80 12.03
N GLU A 16 -6.68 -19.58 11.82
CA GLU A 16 -7.23 -18.29 11.37
C GLU A 16 -6.91 -17.16 12.36
N ILE A 17 -7.16 -17.34 13.66
CA ILE A 17 -6.83 -16.34 14.69
C ILE A 17 -5.33 -16.03 14.69
N LYS A 18 -4.48 -17.05 14.54
CA LYS A 18 -3.04 -16.87 14.46
C LYS A 18 -2.62 -16.03 13.25
N ALA A 19 -3.24 -16.27 12.09
CA ALA A 19 -3.02 -15.47 10.89
C ALA A 19 -3.47 -14.01 11.08
N LEU A 20 -4.61 -13.78 11.73
CA LEU A 20 -5.11 -12.43 12.06
C LEU A 20 -4.20 -11.68 13.05
N LEU A 21 -3.62 -12.37 14.03
CA LEU A 21 -2.64 -11.78 14.94
C LEU A 21 -1.35 -11.37 14.20
N GLN A 22 -0.90 -12.18 13.26
CA GLN A 22 0.24 -11.82 12.40
C GLN A 22 -0.10 -10.63 11.48
N LEU A 23 -1.32 -10.58 10.96
CA LEU A 23 -1.82 -9.44 10.20
C LEU A 23 -1.83 -8.15 11.03
N SER A 24 -2.23 -8.23 12.31
CA SER A 24 -2.16 -7.10 13.24
C SER A 24 -0.74 -6.54 13.39
N ALA A 25 0.26 -7.42 13.53
CA ALA A 25 1.66 -7.01 13.56
C ALA A 25 2.10 -6.34 12.25
N ASN A 26 1.68 -6.89 11.10
CA ASN A 26 1.97 -6.27 9.80
C ASN A 26 1.29 -4.88 9.66
N CYS A 27 0.07 -4.70 10.17
CA CYS A 27 -0.60 -3.40 10.18
C CYS A 27 0.13 -2.37 11.06
N GLN A 28 0.67 -2.79 12.21
CA GLN A 28 1.51 -1.94 13.07
C GLN A 28 2.79 -1.52 12.33
N LEU A 29 3.45 -2.46 11.66
CA LEU A 29 4.61 -2.17 10.83
C LEU A 29 4.30 -1.13 9.74
N VAL A 30 3.16 -1.27 9.05
CA VAL A 30 2.73 -0.32 8.01
C VAL A 30 2.54 1.09 8.59
N THR A 31 1.99 1.21 9.81
CA THR A 31 1.87 2.50 10.50
C THR A 31 3.23 3.12 10.78
N SER A 32 4.19 2.36 11.29
CA SER A 32 5.53 2.87 11.60
C SER A 32 6.35 3.21 10.35
N ILE A 33 6.18 2.43 9.27
CA ILE A 33 6.74 2.77 7.96
C ILE A 33 6.14 4.08 7.43
N SER A 34 4.82 4.28 7.56
CA SER A 34 4.15 5.52 7.15
C SER A 34 4.73 6.75 7.86
N GLU A 35 5.01 6.61 9.15
CA GLU A 35 5.63 7.66 9.97
C GLU A 35 7.07 7.93 9.55
N LEU A 36 7.91 6.90 9.42
CA LEU A 36 9.28 7.05 8.92
C LEU A 36 9.29 7.74 7.54
N VAL A 37 8.44 7.29 6.61
CA VAL A 37 8.33 7.89 5.27
C VAL A 37 7.94 9.36 5.38
N HIS A 38 7.03 9.75 6.29
CA HIS A 38 6.71 11.16 6.50
C HIS A 38 7.92 11.97 6.98
N GLN A 39 8.67 11.47 7.96
CA GLN A 39 9.85 12.17 8.47
C GLN A 39 10.95 12.28 7.39
N LEU A 40 11.19 11.22 6.61
CA LEU A 40 12.14 11.25 5.49
C LEU A 40 11.69 12.21 4.37
N GLN A 41 10.39 12.32 4.09
CA GLN A 41 9.88 13.29 3.12
C GLN A 41 10.09 14.73 3.58
N ARG A 42 9.92 15.02 4.88
CA ARG A 42 10.23 16.34 5.46
C ARG A 42 11.72 16.62 5.42
N GLU A 43 12.54 15.64 5.81
CA GLU A 43 14.00 15.73 5.76
C GLU A 43 14.52 15.99 4.33
N ARG A 44 13.95 15.31 3.33
CA ARG A 44 14.21 15.56 1.90
C ARG A 44 13.90 16.99 1.52
N GLY A 45 12.71 17.48 1.85
CA GLY A 45 12.28 18.85 1.51
C GLY A 45 13.15 19.92 2.14
N ILE A 46 13.47 19.76 3.43
CA ILE A 46 14.32 20.68 4.17
C ILE A 46 15.77 20.65 3.65
N SER A 47 16.30 19.46 3.38
CA SER A 47 17.66 19.32 2.82
C SER A 47 17.76 19.90 1.42
N ASN A 48 16.69 19.83 0.62
CA ASN A 48 16.64 20.43 -0.71
C ASN A 48 16.80 21.96 -0.65
N ILE A 49 16.02 22.65 0.20
CA ILE A 49 16.14 24.10 0.41
C ILE A 49 17.50 24.47 1.00
N PHE A 50 17.95 23.71 2.00
CA PHE A 50 19.25 23.94 2.64
C PHE A 50 20.40 23.91 1.61
N LEU A 51 20.45 22.91 0.74
CA LEU A 51 21.46 22.83 -0.31
C LEU A 51 21.27 23.89 -1.40
N ALA A 52 20.03 24.15 -1.83
CA ALA A 52 19.75 25.14 -2.87
C ALA A 52 20.08 26.59 -2.46
N SER A 53 20.02 26.88 -1.15
CA SER A 53 20.37 28.19 -0.57
C SER A 53 21.84 28.32 -0.17
N GLY A 54 22.72 27.40 -0.58
CA GLY A 54 24.13 27.44 -0.17
C GLY A 54 24.35 27.22 1.33
N CYS A 55 23.45 26.50 1.99
CA CYS A 55 23.43 26.19 3.43
C CYS A 55 23.07 27.36 4.36
N GLU A 56 22.45 28.42 3.85
CA GLU A 56 22.03 29.58 4.65
C GLU A 56 20.62 29.42 5.22
N LEU A 57 19.67 28.91 4.42
CA LEU A 57 18.29 28.73 4.83
C LEU A 57 18.08 27.35 5.42
N PHE A 58 17.15 27.26 6.39
CA PHE A 58 16.65 26.00 6.93
C PHE A 58 17.66 25.16 7.75
N ALA A 59 18.83 25.70 8.10
CA ALA A 59 19.81 25.02 8.95
C ALA A 59 19.23 24.55 10.30
N ARG A 60 18.46 25.42 10.98
CA ARG A 60 17.81 25.10 12.26
C ARG A 60 16.69 24.08 12.10
N GLN A 61 15.85 24.25 11.07
CA GLN A 61 14.77 23.33 10.72
C GLN A 61 15.32 21.94 10.43
N ARG A 62 16.47 21.85 9.75
CA ARG A 62 17.18 20.60 9.49
C ARG A 62 17.61 19.91 10.77
N GLN A 63 18.26 20.63 11.68
CA GLN A 63 18.69 20.06 12.97
C GLN A 63 17.50 19.51 13.77
N GLN A 64 16.38 20.22 13.78
CA GLN A 64 15.15 19.75 14.42
C GLN A 64 14.57 18.52 13.72
N GLN A 65 14.48 18.55 12.39
CA GLN A 65 13.93 17.44 11.61
C GLN A 65 14.76 16.15 11.76
N LEU A 66 16.09 16.26 11.84
CA LEU A 66 16.98 15.12 12.04
C LEU A 66 16.62 14.32 13.30
N GLN A 67 16.25 15.00 14.39
CA GLN A 67 15.85 14.32 15.63
C GLN A 67 14.56 13.49 15.46
N HIS A 68 13.60 14.02 14.70
CA HIS A 68 12.35 13.31 14.39
C HIS A 68 12.62 12.10 13.49
N SER A 69 13.44 12.27 12.45
CA SER A 69 13.82 11.18 11.55
C SER A 69 14.61 10.07 12.26
N ILE A 70 15.54 10.42 13.15
CA ILE A 70 16.31 9.44 13.94
C ILE A 70 15.38 8.67 14.88
N THR A 71 14.46 9.36 15.57
CA THR A 71 13.48 8.70 16.44
C THR A 71 12.61 7.71 15.65
N ALA A 72 12.08 8.12 14.49
CA ALA A 72 11.26 7.24 13.65
C ALA A 72 12.05 6.05 13.10
N GLU A 73 13.33 6.26 12.73
CA GLU A 73 14.24 5.20 12.32
C GLU A 73 14.45 4.17 13.45
N GLN A 74 14.77 4.63 14.66
CA GLN A 74 14.99 3.77 15.82
C GLN A 74 13.74 2.97 16.20
N GLN A 75 12.58 3.61 16.17
CA GLN A 75 11.31 2.95 16.44
C GLN A 75 11.04 1.83 15.42
N LEU A 76 11.18 2.11 14.13
CA LEU A 76 10.95 1.11 13.09
C LEU A 76 11.94 -0.06 13.20
N ARG A 77 13.22 0.21 13.49
CA ARG A 77 14.22 -0.85 13.73
C ARG A 77 13.83 -1.75 14.88
N ALA A 78 13.46 -1.17 16.03
CA ALA A 78 13.07 -1.93 17.22
C ALA A 78 11.85 -2.81 16.93
N GLU A 79 10.85 -2.29 16.23
CA GLU A 79 9.67 -3.05 15.83
C GLU A 79 10.04 -4.20 14.86
N LEU A 80 10.85 -3.94 13.84
CA LEU A 80 11.30 -4.99 12.91
C LEU A 80 12.06 -6.11 13.62
N GLU A 81 12.97 -5.78 14.52
CA GLU A 81 13.71 -6.76 15.32
C GLU A 81 12.77 -7.59 16.21
N GLN A 82 11.82 -6.94 16.87
CA GLN A 82 10.84 -7.62 17.73
C GLN A 82 9.94 -8.56 16.92
N HIS A 83 9.46 -8.12 15.75
CA HIS A 83 8.45 -8.82 14.98
C HIS A 83 9.00 -9.87 14.00
N TYR A 84 10.26 -9.79 13.59
CA TYR A 84 10.84 -10.71 12.59
C TYR A 84 12.04 -11.52 13.08
N LEU A 85 12.87 -10.98 13.99
CA LEU A 85 14.07 -11.67 14.48
C LEU A 85 13.84 -12.36 15.84
N HIS A 86 13.11 -11.71 16.74
CA HIS A 86 12.79 -12.25 18.08
C HIS A 86 11.41 -12.90 18.17
N ALA A 87 10.71 -13.01 17.05
CA ALA A 87 9.38 -13.59 17.02
C ALA A 87 9.41 -15.08 17.37
N ALA A 88 8.45 -15.52 18.19
CA ALA A 88 8.25 -16.94 18.50
C ALA A 88 7.92 -17.81 17.26
N GLN A 89 7.52 -17.16 16.17
CA GLN A 89 7.16 -17.78 14.90
C GLN A 89 7.93 -17.02 13.80
N PRO A 90 8.83 -17.68 13.06
CA PRO A 90 9.55 -17.03 11.97
C PRO A 90 8.58 -16.61 10.87
N CYS A 91 8.84 -15.46 10.24
CA CYS A 91 8.08 -15.04 9.08
C CYS A 91 8.38 -15.96 7.88
N SER A 92 7.33 -16.48 7.26
CA SER A 92 7.45 -17.40 6.13
C SER A 92 7.61 -16.71 4.76
N SER A 93 7.53 -15.38 4.69
CA SER A 93 7.60 -14.64 3.42
C SER A 93 9.04 -14.19 3.13
N SER A 94 9.74 -14.95 2.29
CA SER A 94 11.09 -14.59 1.80
C SER A 94 11.09 -13.25 1.05
N ARG A 95 10.03 -12.93 0.30
CA ARG A 95 9.92 -11.67 -0.44
C ARG A 95 9.87 -10.47 0.51
N LEU A 96 9.00 -10.52 1.51
CA LEU A 96 8.88 -9.44 2.50
C LEU A 96 10.21 -9.22 3.23
N LEU A 97 10.88 -10.30 3.67
CA LEU A 97 12.17 -10.20 4.34
C LEU A 97 13.26 -9.62 3.43
N SER A 98 13.22 -9.93 2.13
CA SER A 98 14.15 -9.37 1.14
C SER A 98 13.92 -7.87 0.92
N ASP A 99 12.67 -7.44 0.83
CA ASP A 99 12.31 -6.02 0.70
C ASP A 99 12.68 -5.24 1.97
N ILE A 100 12.45 -5.81 3.15
CA ILE A 100 12.89 -5.24 4.43
C ILE A 100 14.41 -5.12 4.47
N CYS A 101 15.15 -6.15 4.06
CA CYS A 101 16.62 -6.12 4.02
C CYS A 101 17.13 -4.98 3.11
N LEU A 102 16.56 -4.85 1.91
CA LEU A 102 16.93 -3.78 0.97
C LEU A 102 16.64 -2.38 1.56
N ALA A 103 15.47 -2.20 2.19
CA ALA A 103 15.09 -0.94 2.79
C ALA A 103 15.95 -0.58 4.01
N LEU A 104 16.25 -1.57 4.88
CA LEU A 104 17.17 -1.44 6.02
C LEU A 104 18.57 -1.06 5.57
N GLN A 105 19.10 -1.70 4.53
CA GLN A 105 20.41 -1.36 3.97
C GLN A 105 20.47 0.11 3.55
N GLY A 106 19.43 0.62 2.86
CA GLY A 106 19.36 2.04 2.51
C GLY A 106 19.27 2.96 3.74
N MET A 107 18.60 2.51 4.79
CA MET A 107 18.47 3.24 6.05
C MET A 107 19.80 3.30 6.83
N ASP A 108 20.62 2.25 6.79
CA ASP A 108 21.95 2.20 7.43
C ASP A 108 22.91 3.29 6.90
N HIS A 109 22.74 3.69 5.63
CA HIS A 109 23.53 4.73 4.99
C HIS A 109 22.96 6.16 5.15
N LEU A 110 21.87 6.36 5.91
CA LEU A 110 21.30 7.70 6.12
C LEU A 110 22.28 8.64 6.82
N ALA A 111 23.06 8.15 7.79
CA ALA A 111 24.05 8.96 8.49
C ALA A 111 25.11 9.52 7.52
N GLU A 112 25.58 8.69 6.58
CA GLU A 112 26.52 9.10 5.55
C GLU A 112 25.90 10.14 4.61
N LEU A 113 24.66 9.89 4.14
CA LEU A 113 23.93 10.86 3.30
C LEU A 113 23.78 12.22 4.01
N ARG A 114 23.40 12.20 5.30
CA ARG A 114 23.24 13.41 6.12
C ARG A 114 24.55 14.19 6.25
N GLU A 115 25.68 13.49 6.35
CA GLU A 115 27.00 14.11 6.42
C GLU A 115 27.43 14.68 5.07
N GLN A 116 27.20 13.96 3.96
CA GLN A 116 27.47 14.46 2.62
C GLN A 116 26.66 15.73 2.30
N ILE A 117 25.41 15.80 2.76
CA ILE A 117 24.56 17.01 2.67
C ILE A 117 25.16 18.15 3.49
N HIS A 118 25.57 17.88 4.73
CA HIS A 118 26.15 18.91 5.61
C HIS A 118 27.46 19.49 5.03
N GLN A 119 28.30 18.63 4.45
CA GLN A 119 29.58 18.99 3.82
C GLN A 119 29.42 19.52 2.38
N GLN A 120 28.19 19.65 1.87
CA GLN A 120 27.90 20.10 0.49
C GLN A 120 28.60 19.26 -0.59
N LYS A 121 28.82 17.96 -0.33
CA LYS A 121 29.49 17.04 -1.26
C LYS A 121 28.56 16.52 -2.36
N ILE A 122 27.26 16.70 -2.20
CA ILE A 122 26.23 16.27 -3.15
C ILE A 122 25.29 17.42 -3.50
N THR A 123 24.73 17.35 -4.70
CA THR A 123 23.79 18.35 -5.20
C THR A 123 22.39 18.17 -4.60
N PRO A 124 21.52 19.22 -4.61
CA PRO A 124 20.12 19.09 -4.21
C PRO A 124 19.39 17.95 -4.93
N LEU A 125 19.70 17.74 -6.21
CA LEU A 125 19.14 16.66 -7.02
C LEU A 125 19.58 15.29 -6.50
N GLN A 126 20.87 15.07 -6.30
CA GLN A 126 21.40 13.80 -5.77
C GLN A 126 20.80 13.46 -4.40
N ALA A 127 20.71 14.45 -3.50
CA ALA A 127 20.08 14.26 -2.20
C ALA A 127 18.59 13.88 -2.33
N THR A 128 17.86 14.56 -3.21
CA THR A 128 16.44 14.30 -3.49
C THR A 128 16.23 12.89 -4.03
N GLU A 129 17.04 12.46 -5.00
CA GLU A 129 16.98 11.10 -5.54
C GLU A 129 17.30 10.04 -4.49
N ALA A 130 18.32 10.26 -3.64
CA ALA A 130 18.69 9.32 -2.60
C ALA A 130 17.54 9.08 -1.59
N TYR A 131 16.94 10.15 -1.07
CA TYR A 131 15.76 10.03 -0.21
C TYR A 131 14.58 9.37 -0.93
N SER A 132 14.32 9.73 -2.20
CA SER A 132 13.18 9.18 -2.94
C SER A 132 13.33 7.68 -3.20
N ARG A 133 14.56 7.20 -3.47
CA ARG A 133 14.85 5.75 -3.60
C ARG A 133 14.63 5.01 -2.28
N LEU A 134 15.09 5.58 -1.16
CA LEU A 134 14.87 4.99 0.16
C LEU A 134 13.37 4.92 0.51
N ILE A 135 12.63 6.00 0.26
CA ILE A 135 11.18 6.04 0.47
C ILE A 135 10.49 4.97 -0.39
N ALA A 136 10.87 4.84 -1.67
CA ALA A 136 10.32 3.82 -2.56
C ALA A 136 10.56 2.40 -2.05
N ALA A 137 11.73 2.11 -1.47
CA ALA A 137 12.03 0.81 -0.86
C ALA A 137 11.09 0.50 0.32
N TRP A 138 10.83 1.49 1.19
CA TRP A 138 9.87 1.33 2.29
C TRP A 138 8.42 1.18 1.81
N LEU A 139 8.02 1.90 0.76
CA LEU A 139 6.69 1.73 0.16
C LEU A 139 6.52 0.34 -0.49
N ALA A 140 7.59 -0.26 -1.00
CA ALA A 140 7.56 -1.65 -1.48
C ALA A 140 7.27 -2.65 -0.34
N VAL A 141 7.85 -2.44 0.85
CA VAL A 141 7.56 -3.26 2.06
C VAL A 141 6.08 -3.15 2.46
N VAL A 142 5.48 -1.96 2.38
CA VAL A 142 4.04 -1.76 2.65
C VAL A 142 3.19 -2.56 1.64
N LEU A 143 3.56 -2.53 0.36
CA LEU A 143 2.86 -3.26 -0.69
C LEU A 143 2.95 -4.79 -0.52
N GLU A 144 4.11 -5.32 -0.13
CA GLU A 144 4.26 -6.75 0.14
C GLU A 144 3.51 -7.15 1.41
N SER A 145 3.49 -6.30 2.43
CA SER A 145 2.70 -6.52 3.65
C SER A 145 1.19 -6.59 3.37
N ALA A 146 0.68 -5.74 2.46
CA ALA A 146 -0.71 -5.77 2.03
C ALA A 146 -1.07 -7.04 1.25
N ASP A 147 -0.14 -7.60 0.48
CA ASP A 147 -0.35 -8.85 -0.29
C ASP A 147 -0.47 -10.10 0.62
N LEU A 148 0.17 -10.05 1.79
CA LEU A 148 0.08 -11.12 2.79
C LEU A 148 -1.21 -11.10 3.62
N ALA A 149 -2.00 -10.02 3.55
CA ALA A 149 -3.24 -9.90 4.31
C ALA A 149 -4.25 -10.98 3.89
N CYS A 150 -4.86 -11.63 4.88
CA CYS A 150 -5.80 -12.73 4.70
C CYS A 150 -7.26 -12.34 4.98
N ASP A 151 -7.56 -11.05 5.15
CA ASP A 151 -8.90 -10.51 5.40
C ASP A 151 -9.23 -9.41 4.39
N ALA A 152 -10.39 -9.50 3.74
CA ALA A 152 -10.75 -8.60 2.64
C ALA A 152 -10.95 -7.15 3.09
N SER A 153 -11.56 -6.96 4.26
CA SER A 153 -11.82 -5.62 4.82
C SER A 153 -10.53 -4.92 5.19
N ILE A 154 -9.61 -5.64 5.84
CA ILE A 154 -8.27 -5.14 6.18
C ILE A 154 -7.46 -4.86 4.91
N THR A 155 -7.48 -5.78 3.93
CA THR A 155 -6.77 -5.59 2.65
C THR A 155 -7.27 -4.34 1.93
N ARG A 156 -8.58 -4.07 1.94
CA ARG A 156 -9.16 -2.86 1.34
C ARG A 156 -8.60 -1.59 1.98
N VAL A 157 -8.51 -1.53 3.31
CA VAL A 157 -7.91 -0.38 4.00
C VAL A 157 -6.43 -0.25 3.69
N LEU A 158 -5.69 -1.35 3.62
CA LEU A 158 -4.27 -1.35 3.24
C LEU A 158 -4.04 -0.85 1.81
N VAL A 159 -4.90 -1.23 0.86
CA VAL A 159 -4.86 -0.71 -0.52
C VAL A 159 -5.13 0.79 -0.55
N ALA A 160 -6.13 1.26 0.18
CA ALA A 160 -6.41 2.70 0.29
C ALA A 160 -5.21 3.46 0.89
N LEU A 161 -4.66 2.96 2.00
CA LEU A 161 -3.52 3.56 2.69
C LEU A 161 -2.26 3.61 1.80
N PHE A 162 -1.93 2.50 1.12
CA PHE A 162 -0.81 2.45 0.20
C PHE A 162 -0.95 3.49 -0.93
N ASN A 163 -2.13 3.61 -1.52
CA ASN A 163 -2.37 4.57 -2.60
C ASN A 163 -2.34 6.03 -2.11
N LEU A 164 -2.76 6.30 -0.87
CA LEU A 164 -2.60 7.62 -0.25
C LEU A 164 -1.12 7.92 0.05
N LEU A 165 -0.34 6.95 0.52
CA LEU A 165 1.11 7.06 0.69
C LEU A 165 1.82 7.37 -0.63
N GLN A 166 1.48 6.66 -1.71
CA GLN A 166 2.00 6.91 -3.05
C GLN A 166 1.66 8.31 -3.55
N THR A 167 0.41 8.74 -3.36
CA THR A 167 -0.02 10.11 -3.70
C THR A 167 0.82 11.15 -2.97
N LYS A 168 1.04 10.96 -1.66
CA LYS A 168 1.88 11.85 -0.87
C LYS A 168 3.35 11.83 -1.31
N GLU A 169 3.87 10.67 -1.70
CA GLU A 169 5.24 10.56 -2.19
C GLU A 169 5.44 11.31 -3.50
N TYR A 170 4.56 11.13 -4.48
CA TYR A 170 4.61 11.89 -5.72
C TYR A 170 4.43 13.40 -5.49
N ALA A 171 3.57 13.81 -4.55
CA ALA A 171 3.45 15.21 -4.13
C ALA A 171 4.75 15.75 -3.49
N GLY A 172 5.44 14.92 -2.71
CA GLY A 172 6.72 15.27 -2.11
C GLY A 172 7.86 15.39 -3.13
N GLN A 173 7.86 14.58 -4.18
CA GLN A 173 8.77 14.72 -5.32
C GLN A 173 8.44 15.99 -6.11
N GLU A 174 7.15 16.26 -6.36
CA GLU A 174 6.70 17.49 -7.03
C GLU A 174 7.17 18.72 -6.26
N ARG A 175 7.01 18.72 -4.93
CA ARG A 175 7.50 19.80 -4.06
C ARG A 175 8.99 20.05 -4.27
N ALA A 176 9.81 18.99 -4.22
CA ALA A 176 11.27 19.11 -4.35
C ALA A 176 11.69 19.61 -5.73
N TRP A 177 11.12 19.04 -6.80
CA TRP A 177 11.42 19.45 -8.18
C TRP A 177 10.97 20.89 -8.45
N GLY A 178 9.78 21.27 -8.00
CA GLY A 178 9.29 22.63 -8.18
C GLY A 178 10.14 23.65 -7.41
N ALA A 179 10.52 23.36 -6.16
CA ALA A 179 11.39 24.24 -5.38
C ALA A 179 12.76 24.45 -6.06
N MET A 180 13.39 23.39 -6.57
CA MET A 180 14.65 23.52 -7.33
C MET A 180 14.46 24.36 -8.60
N GLY A 181 13.36 24.14 -9.33
CA GLY A 181 13.02 24.91 -10.52
C GLY A 181 12.85 26.39 -10.25
N PHE A 182 12.01 26.75 -9.27
CA PHE A 182 11.78 28.13 -8.88
C PHE A 182 13.04 28.80 -8.34
N ALA A 183 13.85 28.11 -7.53
CA ALA A 183 15.09 28.65 -6.99
C ALA A 183 16.15 28.94 -8.08
N SER A 184 16.18 28.13 -9.14
CA SER A 184 17.09 28.34 -10.27
C SER A 184 16.67 29.47 -11.22
N GLY A 185 15.43 29.97 -11.09
CA GLY A 185 14.85 30.99 -11.97
C GLY A 185 14.61 30.53 -13.42
N GLN A 186 14.88 29.26 -13.74
CA GLN A 186 14.70 28.66 -15.06
C GLN A 186 13.74 27.48 -14.99
N VAL A 187 12.57 27.64 -15.62
CA VAL A 187 11.63 26.52 -15.82
C VAL A 187 11.91 25.95 -17.21
N SER A 188 12.74 24.91 -17.25
CA SER A 188 13.00 24.18 -18.48
C SER A 188 11.79 23.33 -18.89
N THR A 189 11.69 22.99 -20.17
CA THR A 189 10.63 22.12 -20.67
C THR A 189 10.67 20.75 -19.99
N GLU A 190 11.86 20.19 -19.73
CA GLU A 190 12.03 18.91 -19.04
C GLU A 190 11.47 18.95 -17.62
N LEU A 191 11.73 20.04 -16.88
CA LEU A 191 11.18 20.23 -15.55
C LEU A 191 9.64 20.31 -15.59
N ALA A 192 9.09 21.12 -16.50
CA ALA A 192 7.65 21.29 -16.64
C ALA A 192 6.95 19.96 -16.97
N GLU A 193 7.51 19.18 -17.90
CA GLU A 193 6.99 17.85 -18.22
C GLU A 193 7.12 16.87 -17.05
N ARG A 194 8.21 16.95 -16.27
CA ARG A 194 8.41 16.10 -15.09
C ARG A 194 7.40 16.40 -14.00
N LEU A 195 7.13 17.67 -13.72
CA LEU A 195 6.09 18.09 -12.78
C LEU A 195 4.71 17.64 -13.23
N LEU A 196 4.41 17.72 -14.53
CA LEU A 196 3.16 17.22 -15.08
C LEU A 196 3.00 15.70 -14.87
N LEU A 197 4.05 14.91 -15.09
CA LEU A 197 4.01 13.47 -14.81
C LEU A 197 3.72 13.19 -13.33
N LEU A 198 4.39 13.90 -12.42
CA LEU A 198 4.19 13.74 -10.99
C LEU A 198 2.75 14.10 -10.59
N GLN A 199 2.16 15.11 -11.20
CA GLN A 199 0.75 15.47 -10.99
C GLN A 199 -0.20 14.39 -11.50
N GLN A 200 0.05 13.81 -12.68
CA GLN A 200 -0.73 12.70 -13.21
C GLN A 200 -0.62 11.45 -12.33
N ALA A 201 0.59 11.14 -11.86
CA ALA A 201 0.82 10.03 -10.95
C ALA A 201 0.06 10.20 -9.62
N GLN A 202 0.05 11.41 -9.05
CA GLN A 202 -0.77 11.76 -7.88
C GLN A 202 -2.25 11.54 -8.13
N GLN A 203 -2.79 12.05 -9.25
CA GLN A 203 -4.20 11.92 -9.59
C GLN A 203 -4.61 10.45 -9.73
N HIS A 204 -3.77 9.65 -10.38
CA HIS A 204 -4.02 8.23 -10.56
C HIS A 204 -4.04 7.47 -9.21
N SER A 205 -3.02 7.64 -8.37
CA SER A 205 -2.99 6.98 -7.07
C SER A 205 -4.10 7.50 -6.14
N ALA A 206 -4.44 8.79 -6.20
CA ALA A 206 -5.56 9.35 -5.43
C ALA A 206 -6.90 8.77 -5.86
N ALA A 207 -7.11 8.53 -7.16
CA ALA A 207 -8.32 7.90 -7.67
C ALA A 207 -8.48 6.48 -7.13
N VAL A 208 -7.42 5.67 -7.16
CA VAL A 208 -7.44 4.32 -6.57
C VAL A 208 -7.69 4.39 -5.06
N PHE A 209 -7.05 5.32 -4.34
CA PHE A 209 -7.37 5.55 -2.92
C PHE A 209 -8.88 5.80 -2.72
N LEU A 210 -9.49 6.68 -3.50
CA LEU A 210 -10.91 7.02 -3.39
C LEU A 210 -11.85 5.84 -3.70
N GLU A 211 -11.47 4.91 -4.58
CA GLU A 211 -12.24 3.68 -4.85
C GLU A 211 -12.36 2.78 -3.61
N PHE A 212 -11.30 2.71 -2.80
CA PHE A 212 -11.24 1.85 -1.61
C PHE A 212 -11.56 2.59 -0.30
N ALA A 213 -11.48 3.91 -0.28
CA ALA A 213 -11.78 4.75 0.89
C ALA A 213 -13.24 4.63 1.34
N SER A 214 -13.48 4.87 2.63
CA SER A 214 -14.84 5.02 3.18
C SER A 214 -15.44 6.38 2.79
N THR A 215 -16.77 6.53 2.86
CA THR A 215 -17.45 7.80 2.57
C THR A 215 -16.91 8.96 3.42
N ALA A 216 -16.62 8.71 4.69
CA ALA A 216 -16.03 9.72 5.58
C ALA A 216 -14.63 10.14 5.11
N GLN A 217 -13.79 9.20 4.70
CA GLN A 217 -12.44 9.46 4.19
C GLN A 217 -12.48 10.20 2.84
N GLN A 218 -13.43 9.85 1.96
CA GLN A 218 -13.65 10.59 0.70
C GLN A 218 -14.05 12.05 0.96
N GLN A 219 -14.91 12.32 1.95
CA GLN A 219 -15.27 13.68 2.34
C GLN A 219 -14.07 14.46 2.89
N GLN A 220 -13.22 13.83 3.72
CA GLN A 220 -11.99 14.46 4.21
C GLN A 220 -11.03 14.80 3.06
N TRP A 221 -10.90 13.92 2.08
CA TRP A 221 -10.11 14.20 0.87
C TRP A 221 -10.66 15.39 0.08
N GLN A 222 -11.98 15.49 -0.08
CA GLN A 222 -12.61 16.64 -0.76
C GLN A 222 -12.34 17.96 -0.01
N LEU A 223 -12.42 17.95 1.32
CA LEU A 223 -12.09 19.13 2.14
C LEU A 223 -10.62 19.53 2.00
N LEU A 224 -9.71 18.55 1.97
CA LEU A 224 -8.28 18.76 1.75
C LEU A 224 -8.03 19.45 0.40
N GLU A 225 -8.60 18.92 -0.69
CA GLU A 225 -8.42 19.51 -2.03
C GLU A 225 -9.16 20.85 -2.19
N ALA A 226 -10.15 21.14 -1.34
CA ALA A 226 -10.82 22.44 -1.28
C ALA A 226 -10.08 23.49 -0.41
N SER A 227 -9.01 23.09 0.30
CA SER A 227 -8.23 23.97 1.17
C SER A 227 -7.55 25.12 0.42
N SER A 228 -7.18 26.18 1.15
CA SER A 228 -6.44 27.30 0.58
C SER A 228 -5.10 26.85 0.00
N ALA A 229 -4.32 26.03 0.72
CA ALA A 229 -3.03 25.51 0.27
C ALA A 229 -3.15 24.72 -1.05
N ALA A 230 -4.14 23.83 -1.17
CA ALA A 230 -4.35 23.06 -2.40
C ALA A 230 -4.72 23.97 -3.59
N LYS A 231 -5.60 24.95 -3.37
CA LYS A 231 -5.99 25.92 -4.41
C LYS A 231 -4.83 26.79 -4.85
N GLN A 232 -4.03 27.30 -3.91
CA GLN A 232 -2.85 28.12 -4.21
C GLN A 232 -1.77 27.31 -4.95
N LEU A 233 -1.53 26.06 -4.54
CA LEU A 233 -0.64 25.16 -5.26
C LEU A 233 -1.12 24.92 -6.69
N GLN A 234 -2.43 24.74 -6.91
CA GLN A 234 -3.00 24.57 -8.24
C GLN A 234 -2.85 25.82 -9.12
N GLN A 235 -2.90 27.02 -8.53
CA GLN A 235 -2.61 28.27 -9.23
C GLN A 235 -1.14 28.31 -9.69
N LEU A 236 -0.20 27.94 -8.80
CA LEU A 236 1.22 27.86 -9.15
C LEU A 236 1.50 26.81 -10.24
N ARG A 237 0.81 25.66 -10.20
CA ARG A 237 0.89 24.63 -11.27
C ARG A 237 0.44 25.19 -12.62
N THR A 238 -0.69 25.90 -12.64
CA THR A 238 -1.21 26.54 -13.86
C THR A 238 -0.24 27.58 -14.41
N MET A 239 0.33 28.40 -13.53
CA MET A 239 1.36 29.39 -13.88
C MET A 239 2.58 28.72 -14.55
N LEU A 240 3.09 27.61 -13.99
CA LEU A 240 4.22 26.87 -14.57
C LEU A 240 3.93 26.33 -15.97
N GLN A 241 2.71 25.86 -16.23
CA GLN A 241 2.32 25.34 -17.55
C GLN A 241 2.24 26.43 -18.63
N GLN A 242 2.01 27.69 -18.24
CA GLN A 242 1.85 28.83 -19.15
C GLN A 242 3.17 29.58 -19.43
N LEU A 243 4.23 29.32 -18.66
CA LEU A 243 5.51 30.03 -18.72
C LEU A 243 6.74 29.19 -19.21
N PRO A 244 6.64 28.14 -20.05
CA PRO A 244 7.84 27.48 -20.57
C PRO A 244 8.74 28.49 -21.32
N GLY A 245 10.02 28.57 -20.92
CA GLY A 245 11.03 29.38 -21.63
C GLY A 245 11.08 30.87 -21.27
N THR A 246 10.31 31.34 -20.28
CA THR A 246 10.44 32.71 -19.75
C THR A 246 11.39 32.78 -18.57
N THR A 247 12.37 33.68 -18.64
CA THR A 247 13.28 33.98 -17.52
C THR A 247 12.65 35.07 -16.67
N MET A 248 12.12 34.70 -15.50
CA MET A 248 12.08 35.48 -14.26
C MET A 248 11.01 34.88 -13.35
N LEU A 249 11.45 34.16 -12.33
CA LEU A 249 10.64 33.87 -11.15
C LEU A 249 11.45 34.28 -9.92
N VAL A 250 10.83 35.08 -9.06
CA VAL A 250 11.41 35.66 -7.84
C VAL A 250 11.60 34.55 -6.81
N PRO A 251 12.70 34.51 -6.02
CA PRO A 251 12.91 33.53 -4.94
C PRO A 251 11.68 33.31 -4.03
N ALA A 252 10.89 34.37 -3.80
CA ALA A 252 9.64 34.32 -3.05
C ALA A 252 8.60 33.29 -3.58
N VAL A 253 8.60 32.99 -4.88
CA VAL A 253 7.70 31.98 -5.47
C VAL A 253 8.11 30.57 -5.07
N SER A 254 9.43 30.31 -4.94
CA SER A 254 9.95 29.03 -4.45
C SER A 254 9.49 28.76 -3.01
N ASP A 255 9.53 29.78 -2.16
CA ASP A 255 9.10 29.68 -0.77
C ASP A 255 7.59 29.42 -0.66
N LEU A 256 6.78 30.13 -1.43
CA LEU A 256 5.32 29.92 -1.48
C LEU A 256 4.97 28.52 -2.01
N TRP A 257 5.64 28.06 -3.07
CA TRP A 257 5.47 26.71 -3.59
C TRP A 257 5.78 25.66 -2.52
N TYR A 258 6.93 25.79 -1.87
CA TYR A 258 7.33 24.86 -0.81
C TYR A 258 6.33 24.86 0.34
N GLN A 259 5.88 26.04 0.77
CA GLN A 259 4.93 26.19 1.87
C GLN A 259 3.58 25.52 1.52
N PHE A 260 2.95 25.88 0.40
CA PHE A 260 1.64 25.32 0.03
C PHE A 260 1.69 23.83 -0.27
N ALA A 261 2.79 23.34 -0.87
CA ALA A 261 2.98 21.91 -1.06
C ALA A 261 3.17 21.18 0.27
N THR A 262 3.89 21.78 1.23
CA THR A 262 4.07 21.22 2.57
C THR A 262 2.75 21.16 3.33
N ASP A 263 1.98 22.25 3.34
CA ASP A 263 0.67 22.30 4.02
C ASP A 263 -0.30 21.25 3.46
N ARG A 264 -0.33 21.08 2.13
CA ARG A 264 -1.15 20.02 1.49
C ARG A 264 -0.67 18.63 1.88
N MET A 265 0.65 18.37 1.91
CA MET A 265 1.20 17.08 2.33
C MET A 265 0.95 16.77 3.81
N ASP A 266 0.98 17.77 4.68
CA ASP A 266 0.70 17.62 6.11
C ASP A 266 -0.79 17.29 6.33
N ALA A 267 -1.69 17.91 5.56
CA ALA A 267 -3.11 17.53 5.54
C ALA A 267 -3.32 16.08 5.04
N MET A 268 -2.56 15.64 4.03
CA MET A 268 -2.60 14.24 3.59
C MET A 268 -2.13 13.30 4.70
N HIS A 269 -1.10 13.70 5.45
CA HIS A 269 -0.58 12.91 6.56
C HIS A 269 -1.57 12.80 7.73
N GLN A 270 -2.32 13.86 8.03
CA GLN A 270 -3.43 13.78 8.99
C GLN A 270 -4.51 12.79 8.55
N LEU A 271 -4.88 12.79 7.25
CA LEU A 271 -5.82 11.80 6.71
C LEU A 271 -5.27 10.38 6.81
N MET A 272 -3.97 10.17 6.54
CA MET A 272 -3.33 8.87 6.73
C MET A 272 -3.36 8.42 8.20
N ALA A 273 -3.18 9.32 9.16
CA ALA A 273 -3.27 9.00 10.58
C ALA A 273 -4.66 8.46 10.96
N LEU A 274 -5.72 9.04 10.40
CA LEU A 274 -7.09 8.52 10.54
C LEU A 274 -7.23 7.12 9.95
N LEU A 275 -6.73 6.89 8.73
CA LEU A 275 -6.76 5.56 8.09
C LEU A 275 -5.99 4.51 8.92
N THR A 276 -4.84 4.87 9.47
CA THR A 276 -4.06 3.94 10.31
C THR A 276 -4.76 3.64 11.63
N ALA A 277 -5.49 4.59 12.21
CA ALA A 277 -6.30 4.35 13.40
C ALA A 277 -7.50 3.43 13.08
N ASP A 278 -8.19 3.68 11.97
CA ASP A 278 -9.27 2.82 11.48
C ASP A 278 -8.78 1.39 11.23
N LEU A 279 -7.59 1.23 10.62
CA LEU A 279 -6.95 -0.05 10.37
C LEU A 279 -6.66 -0.82 11.66
N GLN A 280 -6.12 -0.15 12.68
CA GLN A 280 -5.84 -0.76 13.99
C GLN A 280 -7.12 -1.19 14.69
N GLN A 281 -8.16 -0.36 14.69
CA GLN A 281 -9.46 -0.68 15.27
C GLN A 281 -10.13 -1.85 14.56
N LEU A 282 -10.14 -1.84 13.22
CA LEU A 282 -10.70 -2.91 12.41
C LEU A 282 -9.97 -4.23 12.70
N THR A 283 -8.64 -4.22 12.71
CA THR A 283 -7.85 -5.43 12.95
C THR A 283 -8.09 -6.01 14.35
N ALA A 284 -8.16 -5.15 15.37
CA ALA A 284 -8.48 -5.57 16.74
C ALA A 284 -9.91 -6.14 16.87
N ALA A 285 -10.88 -5.52 16.20
CA ALA A 285 -12.25 -6.00 16.16
C ALA A 285 -12.37 -7.36 15.47
N THR A 286 -11.69 -7.56 14.33
CA THR A 286 -11.68 -8.83 13.59
C THR A 286 -11.06 -9.95 14.41
N VAL A 287 -9.93 -9.70 15.09
CA VAL A 287 -9.32 -10.68 16.02
C VAL A 287 -10.28 -11.06 17.15
N THR A 288 -10.93 -10.06 17.75
CA THR A 288 -11.89 -10.28 18.85
C THR A 288 -13.10 -11.10 18.40
N ALA A 289 -13.66 -10.78 17.23
CA ALA A 289 -14.77 -11.51 16.64
C ALA A 289 -14.40 -12.98 16.37
N ALA A 290 -13.22 -13.24 15.80
CA ALA A 290 -12.74 -14.59 15.53
C ALA A 290 -12.55 -15.40 16.83
N GLN A 291 -12.05 -14.76 17.90
CA GLN A 291 -11.91 -15.39 19.22
C GLN A 291 -13.28 -15.72 19.85
N GLN A 292 -14.25 -14.81 19.76
CA GLN A 292 -15.62 -15.05 20.22
C GLN A 292 -16.28 -16.20 19.43
N GLN A 293 -16.10 -16.24 18.11
CA GLN A 293 -16.61 -17.32 17.28
C GLN A 293 -16.00 -18.67 17.66
N LEU A 294 -14.70 -18.73 17.94
CA LEU A 294 -14.05 -19.94 18.45
C LEU A 294 -14.68 -20.42 19.77
N GLN A 295 -14.96 -19.50 20.71
CA GLN A 295 -15.63 -19.83 21.97
C GLN A 295 -17.04 -20.36 21.72
N GLN A 296 -17.82 -19.73 20.82
CA GLN A 296 -19.16 -20.20 20.45
C GLN A 296 -19.11 -21.58 19.79
N HIS A 297 -18.16 -21.83 18.89
CA HIS A 297 -17.98 -23.15 18.27
C HIS A 297 -17.66 -24.22 19.32
N ARG A 298 -16.82 -23.92 20.32
CA ARG A 298 -16.56 -24.83 21.44
C ARG A 298 -17.83 -25.16 22.22
N HIS A 299 -18.65 -24.16 22.56
CA HIS A 299 -19.91 -24.38 23.27
C HIS A 299 -20.89 -25.24 22.45
N LYS A 300 -21.11 -24.89 21.18
CA LYS A 300 -21.98 -25.65 20.27
C LYS A 300 -21.50 -27.10 20.08
N LEU A 301 -20.20 -27.35 20.00
CA LEU A 301 -19.66 -28.71 19.91
C LEU A 301 -19.94 -29.53 21.17
N THR A 302 -19.82 -28.94 22.35
CA THR A 302 -20.18 -29.60 23.63
C THR A 302 -21.67 -29.94 23.67
N GLU A 303 -22.55 -29.04 23.23
CA GLU A 303 -23.99 -29.30 23.13
C GLU A 303 -24.32 -30.41 22.13
N LEU A 304 -23.66 -30.42 20.97
CA LEU A 304 -23.86 -31.44 19.92
C LEU A 304 -23.36 -32.82 20.34
N THR A 305 -22.35 -32.92 21.21
CA THR A 305 -21.91 -34.22 21.76
C THR A 305 -22.95 -34.85 22.70
N ALA A 306 -23.91 -34.09 23.21
CA ALA A 306 -24.97 -34.57 24.09
C ALA A 306 -26.24 -35.07 23.34
N LEU A 307 -26.31 -34.90 22.02
CA LEU A 307 -27.49 -35.22 21.19
C LEU A 307 -27.25 -36.50 20.35
N PRO A 308 -28.31 -37.28 20.01
CA PRO A 308 -28.20 -38.40 19.08
C PRO A 308 -27.69 -37.94 17.70
N GLY A 309 -26.76 -38.70 17.11
CA GLY A 309 -26.07 -38.31 15.88
C GLY A 309 -27.01 -38.12 14.67
N SER A 310 -26.81 -37.03 13.94
CA SER A 310 -27.41 -36.83 12.61
C SER A 310 -26.83 -37.81 11.57
N SER A 311 -27.59 -38.08 10.51
CA SER A 311 -27.14 -38.92 9.39
C SER A 311 -25.89 -38.31 8.74
N GLY A 312 -24.78 -39.07 8.73
CA GLY A 312 -23.48 -38.61 8.20
C GLY A 312 -23.46 -38.37 6.68
N LEU A 313 -24.51 -38.77 5.96
CA LEU A 313 -24.60 -38.62 4.50
C LEU A 313 -25.03 -37.21 4.05
N THR A 314 -25.57 -36.38 4.95
CA THR A 314 -26.08 -35.05 4.57
C THR A 314 -25.02 -34.17 3.89
N LEU A 315 -23.76 -34.22 4.36
CA LEU A 315 -22.68 -33.43 3.76
C LEU A 315 -22.28 -33.89 2.36
N LEU A 316 -22.46 -35.18 2.04
CA LEU A 316 -22.07 -35.78 0.77
C LEU A 316 -23.13 -35.60 -0.33
N ILE A 317 -24.37 -35.28 0.07
CA ILE A 317 -25.52 -35.19 -0.84
C ILE A 317 -25.96 -33.73 -1.04
N ASP A 318 -25.47 -32.79 -0.21
CA ASP A 318 -25.85 -31.39 -0.33
C ASP A 318 -25.23 -30.74 -1.59
N PRO A 319 -26.04 -30.26 -2.55
CA PRO A 319 -25.56 -29.64 -3.78
C PRO A 319 -24.90 -28.26 -3.57
N SER A 320 -25.05 -27.65 -2.38
CA SER A 320 -24.36 -26.40 -2.02
C SER A 320 -22.90 -26.60 -1.63
N MET A 321 -22.46 -27.84 -1.40
CA MET A 321 -21.06 -28.15 -1.12
C MET A 321 -20.24 -28.15 -2.43
N PRO A 322 -19.07 -27.51 -2.47
CA PRO A 322 -18.22 -27.46 -3.66
C PRO A 322 -17.62 -28.83 -4.00
N GLY A 323 -17.39 -29.10 -5.29
CA GLY A 323 -16.63 -30.27 -5.77
C GLY A 323 -17.36 -31.20 -6.75
N LEU A 324 -18.66 -31.02 -6.96
CA LEU A 324 -19.43 -31.81 -7.92
C LEU A 324 -19.62 -31.04 -9.25
N TYR A 325 -18.79 -31.36 -10.25
CA TYR A 325 -18.89 -30.77 -11.59
C TYR A 325 -20.07 -31.40 -12.36
N GLY A 326 -21.00 -30.58 -12.85
CA GLY A 326 -22.18 -31.07 -13.59
C GLY A 326 -23.42 -31.36 -12.72
N ALA A 327 -23.41 -30.99 -11.43
CA ALA A 327 -24.65 -30.93 -10.64
C ALA A 327 -25.55 -29.84 -11.23
N SER A 328 -26.68 -30.22 -11.81
CA SER A 328 -27.66 -29.27 -12.37
C SER A 328 -28.06 -28.24 -11.32
N VAL A 329 -27.61 -27.00 -11.49
CA VAL A 329 -28.30 -25.82 -10.93
C VAL A 329 -29.56 -25.64 -11.78
N LEU A 330 -30.55 -26.51 -11.59
CA LEU A 330 -31.89 -26.24 -12.07
C LEU A 330 -32.43 -25.07 -11.24
N PRO A 331 -33.02 -24.04 -11.88
CA PRO A 331 -33.76 -23.01 -11.16
C PRO A 331 -34.78 -23.70 -10.26
N GLN A 332 -34.83 -23.31 -9.00
CA GLN A 332 -35.69 -23.90 -7.98
C GLN A 332 -37.16 -23.94 -8.45
N THR A 333 -37.59 -25.08 -8.99
CA THR A 333 -39.00 -25.46 -8.91
C THR A 333 -39.16 -26.21 -7.61
N THR A 334 -39.78 -25.52 -6.65
CA THR A 334 -40.43 -26.05 -5.45
C THR A 334 -40.69 -27.55 -5.51
N ASN A 335 -39.82 -28.34 -4.90
CA ASN A 335 -40.19 -29.64 -4.35
C ASN A 335 -39.44 -29.83 -3.04
N GLU A 336 -40.24 -29.90 -1.98
CA GLU A 336 -39.87 -29.87 -0.56
C GLU A 336 -39.18 -31.15 -0.09
N HIS A 337 -38.12 -31.58 -0.74
CA HIS A 337 -37.17 -32.56 -0.18
C HIS A 337 -35.81 -31.90 0.02
N SER A 338 -35.83 -30.65 0.50
CA SER A 338 -34.71 -30.12 1.26
C SER A 338 -34.47 -31.13 2.39
N ILE A 339 -33.32 -31.79 2.36
CA ILE A 339 -32.81 -32.53 3.50
C ILE A 339 -32.68 -31.48 4.60
N LYS A 340 -33.76 -31.25 5.36
CA LYS A 340 -33.79 -30.39 6.53
C LYS A 340 -32.92 -31.08 7.56
N ALA A 341 -31.60 -30.91 7.41
CA ALA A 341 -30.66 -31.20 8.46
C ALA A 341 -31.20 -30.48 9.71
N PRO A 342 -31.30 -31.14 10.87
CA PRO A 342 -31.74 -30.46 12.07
C PRO A 342 -30.86 -29.22 12.26
N SER A 343 -31.47 -28.07 12.58
CA SER A 343 -30.82 -26.76 12.82
C SER A 343 -29.78 -26.75 13.95
N ARG A 344 -29.50 -27.94 14.51
CA ARG A 344 -28.50 -28.26 15.51
C ARG A 344 -27.72 -29.49 15.03
N SER A 345 -27.06 -29.37 13.88
CA SER A 345 -26.22 -30.43 13.32
C SER A 345 -24.81 -29.91 13.12
N PHE A 346 -23.82 -30.76 13.41
CA PHE A 346 -22.41 -30.51 13.09
C PHE A 346 -22.21 -30.17 11.60
N TYR A 347 -23.08 -30.71 10.73
CA TYR A 347 -23.16 -30.35 9.32
C TYR A 347 -23.30 -28.84 9.08
N GLN A 348 -24.21 -28.19 9.81
CA GLN A 348 -24.50 -26.76 9.62
C GLN A 348 -23.27 -25.91 9.96
N LEU A 349 -22.53 -26.25 11.03
CA LEU A 349 -21.29 -25.57 11.38
C LEU A 349 -20.22 -25.70 10.28
N LEU A 350 -20.10 -26.89 9.67
CA LEU A 350 -19.16 -27.10 8.57
C LEU A 350 -19.58 -26.38 7.30
N SER A 351 -20.87 -26.38 6.97
CA SER A 351 -21.42 -25.68 5.82
C SER A 351 -21.27 -24.15 5.96
N GLU A 352 -21.61 -23.58 7.12
CA GLU A 352 -21.39 -22.16 7.45
C GLU A 352 -19.90 -21.78 7.33
N GLN A 353 -19.00 -22.62 7.85
CA GLN A 353 -17.55 -22.41 7.74
C GLN A 353 -17.06 -22.45 6.29
N ALA A 354 -17.54 -23.40 5.48
CA ALA A 354 -17.15 -23.54 4.08
C ALA A 354 -17.64 -22.36 3.23
N GLN A 355 -18.90 -21.95 3.41
CA GLN A 355 -19.48 -20.78 2.74
C GLN A 355 -18.72 -19.50 3.10
N HIS A 356 -18.42 -19.31 4.39
CA HIS A 356 -17.62 -18.17 4.86
C HIS A 356 -16.22 -18.13 4.20
N ILE A 357 -15.52 -19.27 4.12
CA ILE A 357 -14.20 -19.34 3.46
C ILE A 357 -14.29 -19.00 1.98
N CYS A 358 -15.30 -19.54 1.26
CA CYS A 358 -15.51 -19.24 -0.15
C CYS A 358 -15.81 -17.75 -0.39
N GLN A 359 -16.67 -17.16 0.44
CA GLN A 359 -16.99 -15.73 0.34
C GLN A 359 -15.74 -14.87 0.60
N MET A 360 -15.02 -15.13 1.71
CA MET A 360 -13.79 -14.41 2.04
C MET A 360 -12.74 -14.53 0.92
N HIS A 361 -12.58 -15.71 0.33
CA HIS A 361 -11.64 -15.91 -0.77
C HIS A 361 -12.01 -15.07 -1.99
N THR A 362 -13.28 -15.03 -2.35
CA THR A 362 -13.78 -14.27 -3.50
C THR A 362 -13.55 -12.76 -3.30
N GLU A 363 -13.93 -12.25 -2.12
CA GLU A 363 -13.72 -10.83 -1.78
C GLU A 363 -12.22 -10.47 -1.75
N LEU A 364 -11.37 -11.36 -1.21
CA LEU A 364 -9.92 -11.17 -1.22
C LEU A 364 -9.34 -11.13 -2.63
N THR A 365 -9.79 -12.03 -3.52
CA THR A 365 -9.29 -12.04 -4.91
C THR A 365 -9.62 -10.75 -5.64
N ASP A 366 -10.81 -10.19 -5.41
CA ASP A 366 -11.23 -8.94 -6.03
C ASP A 366 -10.40 -7.74 -5.54
N VAL A 367 -10.12 -7.67 -4.24
CA VAL A 367 -9.32 -6.59 -3.64
C VAL A 367 -7.83 -6.72 -4.03
N ARG A 368 -7.28 -7.93 -4.02
CA ARG A 368 -5.87 -8.17 -4.37
C ARG A 368 -5.54 -7.84 -5.82
N ARG A 369 -6.52 -7.83 -6.71
CA ARG A 369 -6.31 -7.41 -8.10
C ARG A 369 -5.62 -6.04 -8.19
N ALA A 370 -6.03 -5.06 -7.37
CA ALA A 370 -5.42 -3.73 -7.38
C ALA A 370 -3.92 -3.75 -6.97
N ILE A 371 -3.57 -4.57 -5.97
CA ILE A 371 -2.18 -4.81 -5.57
C ILE A 371 -1.40 -5.47 -6.71
N GLY A 372 -2.00 -6.47 -7.36
CA GLY A 372 -1.43 -7.17 -8.50
C GLY A 372 -1.14 -6.23 -9.67
N GLU A 373 -2.09 -5.37 -10.03
CA GLU A 373 -1.95 -4.36 -11.08
C GLU A 373 -0.78 -3.39 -10.78
N GLN A 374 -0.62 -2.97 -9.53
CA GLN A 374 0.50 -2.11 -9.12
C GLN A 374 1.85 -2.84 -9.20
N LYS A 375 1.93 -4.08 -8.71
CA LYS A 375 3.15 -4.91 -8.78
C LYS A 375 3.56 -5.16 -10.23
N LEU A 376 2.60 -5.44 -11.11
CA LEU A 376 2.83 -5.60 -12.54
C LEU A 376 3.39 -4.32 -13.17
N THR A 377 2.81 -3.17 -12.84
CA THR A 377 3.28 -1.87 -13.33
C THR A 377 4.72 -1.59 -12.86
N ASN A 378 5.01 -1.81 -11.58
CA ASN A 378 6.37 -1.64 -11.04
C ASN A 378 7.37 -2.61 -11.69
N ARG A 379 6.99 -3.87 -11.90
CA ARG A 379 7.83 -4.86 -12.59
C ARG A 379 8.08 -4.48 -14.05
N ALA A 380 7.05 -4.04 -14.78
CA ALA A 380 7.20 -3.59 -16.15
C ALA A 380 8.15 -2.38 -16.26
N LYS A 381 8.04 -1.42 -15.34
CA LYS A 381 9.00 -0.29 -15.26
C LYS A 381 10.44 -0.79 -15.07
N LEU A 382 10.67 -1.67 -14.10
CA LEU A 382 12.01 -2.24 -13.84
C LEU A 382 12.59 -2.97 -15.06
N LEU A 383 11.78 -3.77 -15.75
CA LEU A 383 12.22 -4.49 -16.96
C LEU A 383 12.54 -3.52 -18.10
N LEU A 384 11.72 -2.49 -18.32
CA LEU A 384 12.00 -1.46 -19.33
C LEU A 384 13.28 -0.69 -19.00
N MET A 385 13.54 -0.40 -17.73
CA MET A 385 14.79 0.21 -17.28
C MET A 385 15.99 -0.70 -17.58
N GLN A 386 15.87 -2.00 -17.30
CA GLN A 386 16.95 -2.96 -17.51
C GLN A 386 17.25 -3.22 -18.99
N TYR A 387 16.23 -3.50 -19.80
CA TYR A 387 16.40 -3.92 -21.20
C TYR A 387 16.52 -2.76 -22.18
N LYS A 388 15.78 -1.66 -21.96
CA LYS A 388 15.79 -0.50 -22.86
C LYS A 388 16.64 0.66 -22.34
N LYS A 389 17.30 0.51 -21.17
CA LYS A 389 18.10 1.56 -20.52
C LYS A 389 17.35 2.87 -20.35
N LEU A 390 16.02 2.78 -20.18
CA LEU A 390 15.16 3.92 -19.95
C LEU A 390 15.24 4.35 -18.49
N THR A 391 15.01 5.64 -18.23
CA THR A 391 14.74 6.09 -16.86
C THR A 391 13.38 5.56 -16.40
N GLU A 392 13.14 5.49 -15.09
CA GLU A 392 11.84 5.04 -14.55
C GLU A 392 10.67 5.85 -15.14
N GLU A 393 10.88 7.15 -15.35
CA GLU A 393 9.89 8.07 -15.91
C GLU A 393 9.60 7.80 -17.38
N GLN A 394 10.63 7.55 -18.17
CA GLN A 394 10.49 7.16 -19.58
C GLN A 394 9.79 5.82 -19.71
N ALA A 395 10.10 4.86 -18.82
CA ALA A 395 9.44 3.57 -18.78
C ALA A 395 7.94 3.73 -18.46
N TYR A 396 7.58 4.54 -17.46
CA TYR A 396 6.18 4.80 -17.12
C TYR A 396 5.44 5.55 -18.25
N ARG A 397 6.05 6.57 -18.86
CA ARG A 397 5.48 7.26 -20.04
C ARG A 397 5.23 6.29 -21.19
N GLN A 398 6.17 5.39 -21.47
CA GLN A 398 5.99 4.41 -22.53
C GLN A 398 4.80 3.49 -22.26
N LEU A 399 4.62 3.03 -21.00
CA LEU A 399 3.46 2.25 -20.61
C LEU A 399 2.16 3.05 -20.77
N GLN A 400 2.14 4.30 -20.33
CA GLN A 400 0.97 5.19 -20.43
C GLN A 400 0.60 5.50 -21.88
N GLN A 401 1.57 5.84 -22.73
CA GLN A 401 1.34 6.11 -24.15
C GLN A 401 0.82 4.87 -24.87
N SER A 402 1.39 3.70 -24.59
CA SER A 402 0.93 2.43 -25.15
C SER A 402 -0.50 2.10 -24.69
N ALA A 403 -0.83 2.36 -23.42
CA ALA A 403 -2.16 2.17 -22.87
C ALA A 403 -3.19 3.10 -23.52
N MET A 404 -2.84 4.37 -23.75
CA MET A 404 -3.68 5.33 -24.47
C MET A 404 -3.90 4.93 -25.93
N GLN A 405 -2.85 4.50 -26.63
CA GLN A 405 -2.94 4.05 -28.02
C GLN A 405 -3.82 2.80 -28.18
N GLN A 406 -3.77 1.89 -27.22
CA GLN A 406 -4.52 0.63 -27.23
C GLN A 406 -5.87 0.71 -26.50
N GLN A 407 -6.22 1.86 -25.92
CA GLN A 407 -7.43 2.08 -25.11
C GLN A 407 -7.64 1.04 -24.00
N CYS A 408 -6.55 0.61 -23.34
CA CYS A 408 -6.57 -0.39 -22.27
C CYS A 408 -5.99 0.18 -20.97
N LYS A 409 -6.08 -0.58 -19.87
CA LYS A 409 -5.47 -0.16 -18.61
C LYS A 409 -3.95 -0.26 -18.70
N ILE A 410 -3.24 0.59 -17.95
CA ILE A 410 -1.78 0.53 -17.83
C ILE A 410 -1.32 -0.85 -17.36
N ALA A 411 -2.09 -1.50 -16.48
CA ALA A 411 -1.79 -2.84 -15.98
C ALA A 411 -1.82 -3.92 -17.09
N ASP A 412 -2.70 -3.81 -18.08
CA ASP A 412 -2.80 -4.77 -19.19
C ASP A 412 -1.57 -4.67 -20.10
N VAL A 413 -1.15 -3.43 -20.41
CA VAL A 413 0.10 -3.17 -21.13
C VAL A 413 1.30 -3.64 -20.34
N ALA A 414 1.33 -3.38 -19.03
CA ALA A 414 2.41 -3.84 -18.16
C ALA A 414 2.53 -5.37 -18.18
N ALA A 415 1.41 -6.09 -18.12
CA ALA A 415 1.39 -7.55 -18.25
C ALA A 415 1.91 -8.01 -19.63
N ALA A 416 1.49 -7.36 -20.72
CA ALA A 416 1.98 -7.66 -22.07
C ALA A 416 3.50 -7.43 -22.20
N VAL A 417 4.03 -6.34 -21.63
CA VAL A 417 5.47 -6.02 -21.62
C VAL A 417 6.26 -7.04 -20.82
N VAL A 418 5.78 -7.42 -19.62
CA VAL A 418 6.42 -8.47 -18.80
C VAL A 418 6.47 -9.78 -19.57
N ASN A 419 5.36 -10.19 -20.19
CA ASN A 419 5.29 -11.44 -20.96
C ASN A 419 6.20 -11.43 -22.20
N ALA A 420 6.23 -10.32 -22.95
CA ALA A 420 7.07 -10.18 -24.14
C ALA A 420 8.57 -10.21 -23.79
N LEU A 421 8.97 -9.52 -22.72
CA LEU A 421 10.38 -9.47 -22.29
C LEU A 421 10.82 -10.77 -21.60
N HIS A 422 9.91 -11.50 -20.92
CA HIS A 422 10.22 -12.83 -20.39
C HIS A 422 10.50 -13.83 -21.52
N LYS A 423 9.65 -13.84 -22.56
CA LYS A 423 9.87 -14.66 -23.76
C LYS A 423 11.16 -14.29 -24.51
N ALA A 424 11.50 -13.01 -24.57
CA ALA A 424 12.77 -12.56 -25.16
C ALA A 424 14.00 -12.98 -24.35
N LYS A 425 13.85 -13.18 -23.03
CA LYS A 425 14.90 -13.70 -22.16
C LYS A 425 15.11 -15.21 -22.37
N GLU A 426 14.02 -15.98 -22.44
CA GLU A 426 14.05 -17.42 -22.73
C GLU A 426 14.55 -17.78 -24.14
N GLN A 427 14.59 -16.82 -25.08
CA GLN A 427 15.13 -17.00 -26.43
C GLN A 427 16.60 -16.59 -26.57
N ASN A 428 17.16 -15.89 -25.58
CA ASN A 428 18.55 -15.42 -25.55
C ASN A 428 19.43 -16.14 -24.52
N GLU A 429 18.84 -17.05 -23.74
CA GLU A 429 19.51 -18.10 -22.94
C GLU A 429 19.49 -19.42 -23.73
#